data_AF-A0A9E2PBK9-F1
#
_entry.id   AF-A0A9E2PBK9-F1
#
_cell.length_a   1.000
_cell.length_b   1.000
_cell.length_c   1.000
_cell.angle_alpha   90.00
_cell.angle_beta   90.00
_cell.angle_gamma   90.00
#
_symmetry.space_group_name_H-M   'P 1'
#
loop_
_entity.id
_entity.type
_entity.pdbx_description
1 polymer ?
#
loop_
_entity_poly.entity_id
_entity_poly.type
_entity_poly.pdbx_seq_one_letter_code
_entity_poly.pdbx_strand_id
1 'polypeptide(L)'
;MKNAIIKQYSKSSLQLSMKWQAIWLTTALLCCYAVGSAAADALPVITLEKGLKIVTEKSRVVKIAGFGESIAESDVHVARSALLPRIDASAGHTNLAHQPAMTFNGMAINTS
;
A
#
# COMPACT_ATOMS: atom_id res chain seq x y z
N MET A 1 -24.71 -25.33 -68.79
CA MET A 1 -23.58 -24.36 -68.78
C MET A 1 -23.68 -23.29 -67.69
N LYS A 2 -24.87 -22.77 -67.32
CA LYS A 2 -25.02 -21.73 -66.27
C LYS A 2 -24.50 -22.11 -64.87
N ASN A 3 -24.60 -23.37 -64.47
CA ASN A 3 -24.20 -23.81 -63.11
C ASN A 3 -22.67 -23.80 -62.88
N ALA A 4 -21.86 -23.92 -63.94
CA ALA A 4 -20.40 -23.90 -63.82
C ALA A 4 -19.86 -22.49 -63.54
N ILE A 5 -20.47 -21.48 -64.16
CA ILE A 5 -20.07 -20.07 -64.04
C ILE A 5 -20.35 -19.55 -62.62
N ILE A 6 -21.48 -19.91 -62.01
CA ILE A 6 -21.84 -19.50 -60.64
C ILE A 6 -20.88 -20.09 -59.61
N LYS A 7 -20.48 -21.35 -59.80
CA LYS A 7 -19.53 -22.03 -58.90
C LYS A 7 -18.13 -21.41 -58.97
N GLN A 8 -17.74 -20.91 -60.15
CA GLN A 8 -16.44 -20.25 -60.34
C GLN A 8 -16.40 -18.85 -59.72
N TYR A 9 -17.50 -18.10 -59.79
CA TYR A 9 -17.63 -16.79 -59.12
C TYR A 9 -17.64 -16.89 -57.59
N SER A 10 -18.29 -17.92 -57.02
CA SER A 10 -18.30 -18.14 -55.58
C SER A 10 -16.92 -18.51 -55.03
N LYS A 11 -16.14 -19.31 -55.78
CA LYS A 11 -14.80 -19.73 -55.36
C LYS A 11 -13.79 -18.58 -55.44
N SER A 12 -13.89 -17.70 -56.44
CA SER A 12 -12.99 -16.56 -56.59
C SER A 12 -13.24 -15.45 -55.55
N SER A 13 -14.49 -15.21 -55.15
CA SER A 13 -14.82 -14.24 -54.09
C SER A 13 -14.40 -14.71 -52.70
N LEU A 14 -14.51 -16.02 -52.43
CA LEU A 14 -13.98 -16.65 -51.19
C LEU A 14 -12.45 -16.59 -51.11
N GLN A 15 -11.76 -16.74 -52.25
CA GLN A 15 -10.30 -16.60 -52.30
C GLN A 15 -9.85 -15.15 -52.09
N LEU A 16 -10.65 -14.17 -52.51
CA LEU A 16 -10.34 -12.75 -52.33
C LEU A 16 -10.48 -12.31 -50.87
N SER A 17 -11.53 -12.74 -50.17
CA SER A 17 -11.72 -12.42 -48.74
C SER A 17 -10.62 -13.02 -47.85
N MET A 18 -10.18 -14.24 -48.17
CA MET A 18 -9.14 -14.94 -47.41
C MET A 18 -7.75 -14.32 -47.60
N LYS A 19 -7.45 -13.80 -48.80
CA LYS A 19 -6.21 -13.06 -49.08
C LYS A 19 -6.15 -11.71 -48.36
N TRP A 20 -7.29 -11.01 -48.29
CA TRP A 20 -7.36 -9.76 -47.53
C TRP A 20 -7.14 -9.99 -46.03
N GLN A 21 -7.74 -11.04 -45.46
CA GLN A 21 -7.51 -11.41 -44.06
C GLN A 21 -6.03 -11.73 -43.77
N ALA A 22 -5.35 -12.42 -44.67
CA ALA A 22 -3.93 -12.73 -44.52
C ALA A 22 -3.04 -11.47 -44.48
N ILE A 23 -3.33 -10.47 -45.33
CA ILE A 23 -2.57 -9.21 -45.38
C ILE A 23 -2.74 -8.40 -44.08
N TRP A 24 -3.97 -8.35 -43.55
CA TRP A 24 -4.24 -7.69 -42.28
C TRP A 24 -3.47 -8.35 -41.12
N LEU A 25 -3.46 -9.69 -41.07
CA LEU A 25 -2.74 -10.43 -40.04
C LEU A 25 -1.22 -10.23 -40.13
N THR A 26 -0.64 -10.26 -41.33
CA THR A 26 0.81 -10.04 -41.50
C THR A 26 1.21 -8.62 -41.15
N THR A 27 0.37 -7.64 -41.48
CA THR A 27 0.63 -6.22 -41.17
C THR A 27 0.52 -5.97 -39.66
N ALA A 28 -0.48 -6.55 -39.00
CA ALA A 28 -0.63 -6.47 -37.56
C ALA A 28 0.57 -7.12 -36.83
N LEU A 29 1.01 -8.29 -37.29
CA LEU A 29 2.17 -8.98 -36.71
C LEU A 29 3.46 -8.17 -36.85
N LEU A 30 3.68 -7.55 -38.02
CA LEU A 30 4.84 -6.69 -38.27
C LEU A 30 4.82 -5.43 -37.38
N CYS A 31 3.65 -4.81 -37.21
CA CYS A 31 3.47 -3.68 -36.29
C CYS A 31 3.76 -4.07 -34.83
N CYS A 32 3.28 -5.22 -34.36
CA CYS A 32 3.55 -5.68 -33.00
C CYS A 32 5.05 -5.90 -32.75
N TYR A 33 5.77 -6.42 -33.75
CA TYR A 33 7.21 -6.64 -33.64
C TYR A 33 8.00 -5.33 -33.56
N ALA A 34 7.60 -4.32 -34.34
CA ALA A 34 8.25 -3.00 -34.34
C ALA A 34 8.06 -2.25 -33.01
N VAL A 35 6.87 -2.32 -32.42
CA VAL A 35 6.58 -1.65 -31.13
C VAL A 35 7.29 -2.34 -29.96
N GLY A 36 7.43 -3.66 -29.99
CA GLY A 36 8.13 -4.40 -28.92
C GLY A 36 9.63 -4.05 -28.83
N SER A 37 10.29 -3.82 -29.96
CA SER A 37 11.72 -3.52 -29.97
C SER A 37 12.05 -2.12 -29.43
N ALA A 38 11.13 -1.15 -29.56
CA ALA A 38 11.32 0.20 -29.03
C ALA A 38 11.19 0.28 -27.50
N ALA A 39 10.57 -0.72 -26.87
CA ALA A 39 10.38 -0.77 -25.42
C ALA A 39 11.56 -1.42 -24.66
N ALA A 40 12.45 -2.14 -25.35
CA ALA A 40 13.55 -2.87 -24.71
C ALA A 40 14.72 -1.96 -24.27
N ASP A 41 14.92 -0.82 -24.94
CA ASP A 41 16.02 0.11 -24.66
C ASP A 41 15.70 1.13 -23.54
N ALA A 42 14.49 1.08 -22.97
CA ALA A 42 14.02 2.02 -21.96
C ALA A 42 14.15 1.48 -20.52
N LEU A 43 15.04 0.52 -20.26
CA LEU A 43 15.42 0.21 -18.88
C LEU A 43 16.35 1.32 -18.39
N PRO A 44 15.91 2.19 -17.47
CA PRO A 44 16.76 3.26 -16.98
C PRO A 44 17.92 2.60 -16.24
N VAL A 45 19.12 2.67 -16.83
CA VAL A 45 20.36 2.30 -16.17
C VAL A 45 20.45 3.16 -14.91
N ILE A 46 20.05 2.59 -13.78
CA ILE A 46 20.15 3.25 -12.48
C ILE A 46 21.65 3.37 -12.21
N THR A 47 22.15 4.59 -12.33
CA THR A 47 23.52 4.91 -11.96
C THR A 47 23.70 4.61 -10.47
N LEU A 48 24.88 4.16 -10.07
CA LEU A 48 25.17 3.73 -8.69
C LEU A 48 24.75 4.80 -7.66
N GLU A 49 24.95 6.08 -7.97
CA GLU A 49 24.51 7.21 -7.15
C GLU A 49 22.98 7.30 -7.01
N LYS A 50 22.23 7.13 -8.12
CA LYS A 50 20.76 7.10 -8.07
C LYS A 50 20.27 5.88 -7.30
N GLY A 51 20.91 4.73 -7.48
CA GLY A 51 20.61 3.51 -6.73
C GLY A 51 20.84 3.68 -5.23
N LEU A 52 21.98 4.26 -4.85
CA LEU A 52 22.31 4.51 -3.45
C LEU A 52 21.34 5.51 -2.82
N LYS A 53 20.98 6.59 -3.52
CA LYS A 53 19.98 7.56 -3.03
C LYS A 53 18.60 6.93 -2.82
N ILE A 54 18.17 6.06 -3.73
CA ILE A 54 16.89 5.35 -3.61
C ILE A 54 16.93 4.38 -2.42
N VAL A 55 18.04 3.67 -2.23
CA VAL A 55 18.19 2.75 -1.09
C VAL A 55 18.26 3.54 0.22
N THR A 56 18.94 4.68 0.29
CA THR A 56 18.97 5.46 1.54
C THR A 56 17.61 6.08 1.89
N GLU A 57 16.84 6.57 0.92
CA GLU A 57 15.51 7.17 1.18
C GLU A 57 14.40 6.12 1.39
N LYS A 58 14.45 4.98 0.68
CA LYS A 58 13.39 3.95 0.72
C LYS A 58 13.74 2.70 1.50
N SER A 59 14.99 2.52 1.94
CA SER A 59 15.37 1.33 2.72
C SER A 59 14.62 1.33 4.04
N ARG A 60 13.98 0.20 4.32
CA ARG A 60 13.32 -0.09 5.58
C ARG A 60 14.28 0.09 6.76
N VAL A 61 15.57 -0.23 6.59
CA VAL A 61 16.58 -0.14 7.65
C VAL A 61 16.81 1.30 8.10
N VAL A 62 16.92 2.24 7.15
CA VAL A 62 17.09 3.67 7.45
C VAL A 62 15.86 4.24 8.15
N LYS A 63 14.66 3.81 7.72
CA LYS A 63 13.41 4.19 8.40
C LYS A 63 13.34 3.65 9.84
N ILE A 64 13.78 2.42 10.08
CA ILE A 64 13.83 1.84 11.43
C ILE A 64 14.82 2.64 12.30
N ALA A 65 15.99 2.98 11.77
CA ALA A 65 16.98 3.78 12.50
C ALA A 65 16.42 5.16 12.88
N GLY A 66 15.81 5.89 11.93
CA GLY A 66 15.18 7.18 12.21
C GLY A 66 13.99 7.09 13.17
N PHE A 67 13.21 6.00 13.10
CA PHE A 67 12.14 5.77 14.06
C PHE A 67 12.70 5.51 15.47
N GLY A 68 13.80 4.77 15.58
CA GLY A 68 14.52 4.55 16.84
C GLY A 68 15.02 5.86 17.46
N GLU A 69 15.53 6.77 16.64
CA GLU A 69 15.93 8.12 17.08
C GLU A 69 14.74 8.90 17.65
N SER A 70 13.60 8.92 16.96
CA SER A 70 12.39 9.61 17.45
C SER A 70 11.84 9.04 18.76
N ILE A 71 11.95 7.73 18.97
CA ILE A 71 11.58 7.08 20.24
C ILE A 71 12.52 7.53 21.35
N ALA A 72 13.83 7.52 21.10
CA ALA A 72 14.82 7.95 22.08
C ALA A 72 14.64 9.44 22.46
N GLU A 73 14.32 10.31 21.51
CA GLU A 73 13.99 11.71 21.78
C GLU A 73 12.75 11.84 22.67
N SER A 74 11.68 11.11 22.35
CA SER A 74 10.46 11.05 23.16
C SER A 74 10.74 10.57 24.59
N ASP A 75 11.57 9.53 24.75
CA ASP A 75 11.95 9.00 26.05
C ASP A 75 12.73 10.04 26.88
N VAL A 76 13.61 10.82 26.25
CA VAL A 76 14.30 11.93 26.90
C VAL A 76 13.31 13.00 27.36
N HIS A 77 12.30 13.33 26.55
CA HIS A 77 11.26 14.27 26.94
C HIS A 77 10.41 13.77 28.10
N VAL A 78 10.01 12.50 28.10
CA VAL A 78 9.29 11.87 29.21
C VAL A 78 10.15 11.87 30.48
N ALA A 79 11.42 11.50 30.37
CA ALA A 79 12.35 11.52 31.51
C ALA A 79 12.53 12.93 32.08
N ARG A 80 12.62 13.95 31.22
CA ARG A 80 12.70 15.36 31.65
C ARG A 80 11.40 15.88 32.25
N SER A 81 10.23 15.37 31.82
CA SER A 81 8.94 15.78 32.37
C SER A 81 8.84 15.50 33.88
N ALA A 82 9.56 14.50 34.39
CA ALA A 82 9.64 14.20 35.81
C ALA A 82 10.33 15.29 36.65
N LEU A 83 11.09 16.19 36.01
CA LEU A 83 11.73 17.34 36.66
C LEU A 83 10.84 18.59 36.69
N LEU A 84 9.68 18.54 36.03
CA LEU A 84 8.74 19.65 35.95
C LEU A 84 7.56 19.44 36.90
N PRO A 85 6.95 20.51 37.40
CA PRO A 85 5.74 20.40 38.22
C PRO A 85 4.60 19.81 37.38
N ARG A 86 3.93 18.80 37.94
CA ARG A 86 2.75 18.18 37.33
C ARG A 86 1.48 18.92 37.76
N ILE A 87 0.66 19.31 36.79
CA ILE A 87 -0.65 19.93 37.04
C ILE A 87 -1.70 18.93 36.59
N ASP A 88 -2.38 18.30 37.55
CA ASP A 88 -3.53 17.43 37.29
C ASP A 88 -4.81 18.10 37.79
N ALA A 89 -5.91 17.95 37.05
CA ALA A 89 -7.23 18.40 37.47
C ALA A 89 -8.16 17.18 37.53
N SER A 90 -8.76 16.95 38.69
CA SER A 90 -9.74 15.89 38.88
C SER A 90 -11.00 16.45 39.54
N ALA A 91 -12.15 16.16 38.96
CA ALA A 91 -13.45 16.41 39.57
C ALA A 91 -14.11 15.07 39.89
N GLY A 92 -14.49 14.86 41.14
CA GLY A 92 -15.17 13.66 41.60
C GLY A 92 -16.32 14.02 42.52
N HIS A 93 -17.43 13.29 42.41
CA HIS A 93 -18.53 13.34 43.36
C HIS A 93 -18.81 11.93 43.85
N THR A 94 -18.65 11.71 45.15
CA THR A 94 -18.94 10.42 45.78
C THR A 94 -20.02 10.62 46.83
N ASN A 95 -21.16 9.96 46.65
CA ASN A 95 -22.26 9.94 47.60
C ASN A 95 -22.47 8.50 48.09
N LEU A 96 -22.02 8.20 49.32
CA LEU A 96 -22.28 6.92 49.98
C LEU A 96 -23.51 7.07 50.90
N ALA A 97 -24.68 6.74 50.37
CA ALA A 97 -25.93 6.78 51.14
C ALA A 97 -26.00 5.71 52.25
N HIS A 98 -25.18 4.65 52.17
CA HIS A 98 -25.04 3.62 53.20
C HIS A 98 -23.55 3.26 53.31
N GLN A 99 -22.92 3.65 54.43
CA GLN A 99 -21.64 3.06 54.83
C GLN A 99 -21.95 1.77 55.61
N PRO A 100 -21.38 0.62 55.26
CA PRO A 100 -21.55 -0.58 56.07
C PRO A 100 -20.86 -0.36 57.41
N ALA A 101 -21.63 -0.16 58.48
CA ALA A 101 -21.11 -0.16 59.83
C ALA A 101 -20.74 -1.59 60.23
N MET A 102 -19.46 -1.85 60.45
CA MET A 102 -19.02 -3.13 61.00
C MET A 102 -19.22 -3.11 62.52
N THR A 103 -19.99 -4.05 63.04
CA THR A 103 -20.07 -4.30 64.49
C THR A 103 -19.08 -5.41 64.84
N PHE A 104 -18.17 -5.13 65.76
CA PHE A 104 -17.27 -6.14 66.32
C PHE A 104 -17.44 -6.17 67.83
N ASN A 105 -17.81 -7.34 68.35
CA ASN A 105 -18.03 -7.56 69.78
C ASN A 105 -19.03 -6.57 70.44
N GLY A 106 -20.12 -6.23 69.72
CA GLY A 106 -21.18 -5.37 70.24
C GLY A 106 -20.88 -3.86 70.22
N MET A 107 -19.71 -3.45 69.75
CA MET A 107 -19.37 -2.03 69.55
C MET A 107 -19.34 -1.70 68.05
N ALA A 108 -19.96 -0.58 67.68
CA ALA A 108 -19.89 -0.04 66.33
C ALA A 108 -18.51 0.59 66.13
N ILE A 109 -17.73 0.04 65.20
CA ILE A 109 -16.40 0.57 64.86
C ILE A 109 -16.53 1.37 63.57
N ASN A 110 -16.04 2.61 63.58
CA ASN A 110 -16.00 3.44 62.38
C ASN A 110 -14.91 2.92 61.44
N THR A 111 -15.30 2.41 60.27
CA THR A 111 -14.38 1.98 59.22
C THR A 111 -14.27 3.08 58.16
N SER A 112 -13.65 4.19 58.53
CA SER A 112 -13.16 5.22 57.60
C SER A 112 -11.81 4.85 57.03
#